data_AF-A0A3N6A9S9-F1
#
_entry.id   AF-A0A3N6A9S9-F1
#
_cell.length_a   1.000
_cell.length_b   1.000
_cell.length_c   1.000
_cell.angle_alpha   90.00
_cell.angle_beta   90.00
_cell.angle_gamma   90.00
#
_symmetry.space_group_name_H-M   'P 1'
#
loop_
_entity.id
_entity.type
_entity.pdbx_description
1 polymer ?
#
loop_
_entity_poly.entity_id
_entity_poly.type
_entity_poly.pdbx_seq_one_letter_code
_entity_poly.pdbx_strand_id
1 'polypeptide(L)'
;MIGQVGRSQLSLLGSVKSKVNRQVLELDALKNTESIEAEQIEYDEYGHTKVFGINVGHSLLANQFSEEDVKRWSQINQEQGPLKIIFDEMAGIEATTGYSTGYSMNFFDFCYLAEKGTMVNPQNALSPGEAQQQIQSKNWLTFFKYTTVNGKRINVQDAMQHLDILQRCYEIGLINNKGGLMRSEELLATINKQRYEEQRAFLEKQFAKDLETKEPEVNRLGKAKQAYKDSI
;
A
#
# COMPACT_ATOMS: atom_id res chain seq x y z
N MET A 1 -17.78 67.33 3.76
CA MET A 1 -18.78 66.96 2.74
C MET A 1 -18.11 66.11 1.67
N ILE A 2 -18.26 64.79 1.74
CA ILE A 2 -18.02 63.88 0.62
C ILE A 2 -19.20 62.91 0.66
N GLY A 3 -19.96 62.90 -0.43
CA GLY A 3 -21.27 62.24 -0.53
C GLY A 3 -21.19 60.71 -0.61
N GLN A 4 -22.24 60.09 -0.06
CA GLN A 4 -22.76 58.78 -0.45
C GLN A 4 -23.14 58.81 -1.96
N VAL A 5 -23.28 57.73 -2.72
CA VAL A 5 -24.13 56.54 -2.53
C VAL A 5 -23.68 55.49 -3.57
N GLY A 6 -23.75 54.20 -3.24
CA GLY A 6 -23.71 53.14 -4.26
C GLY A 6 -23.56 51.73 -3.70
N ARG A 7 -24.58 51.22 -2.99
CA ARG A 7 -24.71 49.76 -2.73
C ARG A 7 -24.97 49.04 -4.04
N SER A 8 -24.25 47.96 -4.30
CA SER A 8 -24.72 46.81 -5.09
C SER A 8 -23.95 45.57 -4.65
N GLN A 9 -24.62 44.69 -3.92
CA GLN A 9 -24.27 43.28 -3.85
C GLN A 9 -24.63 42.65 -5.21
N LEU A 10 -23.76 41.82 -5.78
CA LEU A 10 -24.14 40.64 -6.56
C LEU A 10 -22.91 39.77 -6.80
N SER A 11 -23.10 38.47 -6.56
CA SER A 11 -22.13 37.38 -6.65
C SER A 11 -21.52 37.23 -8.04
N LEU A 12 -20.25 36.82 -8.11
CA LEU A 12 -19.72 36.02 -9.22
C LEU A 12 -18.66 35.07 -8.68
N LEU A 13 -19.14 33.96 -8.12
CA LEU A 13 -18.49 32.65 -8.28
C LEU A 13 -18.43 32.40 -9.79
N GLY A 14 -17.23 32.43 -10.35
CA GLY A 14 -17.02 32.25 -11.78
C GLY A 14 -15.57 31.92 -12.10
N SER A 15 -15.31 30.63 -12.24
CA SER A 15 -14.30 30.06 -13.14
C SER A 15 -12.83 30.07 -12.68
N VAL A 16 -12.38 28.92 -12.15
CA VAL A 16 -11.08 28.37 -12.54
C VAL A 16 -11.27 26.88 -12.84
N LYS A 17 -11.45 26.55 -14.13
CA LYS A 17 -11.21 25.20 -14.62
C LYS A 17 -9.74 24.86 -14.35
N SER A 18 -9.48 23.98 -13.40
CA SER A 18 -8.16 23.37 -13.21
C SER A 18 -7.88 22.41 -14.37
N LYS A 19 -7.29 22.95 -15.44
CA LYS A 19 -6.41 22.21 -16.34
C LYS A 19 -5.01 22.49 -15.80
N VAL A 20 -4.29 21.45 -15.36
CA VAL A 20 -2.82 21.26 -15.39
C VAL A 20 -2.44 20.26 -14.28
N ASN A 21 -2.26 19.00 -14.67
CA ASN A 21 -1.02 18.24 -14.44
C ASN A 21 -1.12 16.91 -15.21
N ARG A 22 -0.81 16.99 -16.51
CA ARG A 22 -0.71 15.84 -17.43
C ARG A 22 0.69 15.72 -18.05
N GLN A 23 1.73 16.12 -17.32
CA GLN A 23 3.11 16.02 -17.78
C GLN A 23 4.02 15.68 -16.61
N VAL A 24 4.08 14.39 -16.24
CA VAL A 24 5.33 13.63 -16.00
C VAL A 24 4.97 12.14 -16.19
N LEU A 25 4.63 11.78 -17.43
CA LEU A 25 4.53 10.40 -17.91
C LEU A 25 5.33 10.35 -19.20
N GLU A 26 6.65 10.48 -19.08
CA GLU A 26 7.61 10.11 -20.11
C GLU A 26 8.76 9.39 -19.42
N LEU A 27 8.50 8.12 -19.10
CA LEU A 27 9.51 7.07 -18.93
C LEU A 27 8.99 5.82 -19.66
N ASP A 28 8.55 6.05 -20.90
CA ASP A 28 8.36 5.03 -21.92
C ASP A 28 9.74 4.58 -22.44
N ALA A 29 10.42 3.73 -21.67
CA ALA A 29 11.61 3.03 -22.15
C ALA A 29 11.86 1.74 -21.38
N LEU A 30 10.92 0.79 -21.46
CA LEU A 30 11.19 -0.65 -21.36
C LEU A 30 9.97 -1.45 -21.82
N LYS A 31 9.61 -1.29 -23.10
CA LYS A 31 8.87 -2.32 -23.82
C LYS A 31 9.85 -3.42 -24.18
N ASN A 32 9.75 -4.57 -23.52
CA ASN A 32 9.94 -5.87 -24.16
C ASN A 32 9.19 -6.97 -23.39
N THR A 33 8.04 -7.30 -23.99
CA THR A 33 7.48 -8.65 -24.15
C THR A 33 7.10 -9.45 -22.91
N GLU A 34 5.88 -9.22 -22.44
CA GLU A 34 4.83 -10.24 -22.46
C GLU A 34 3.48 -9.54 -22.75
N SER A 35 2.62 -10.25 -23.45
CA SER A 35 1.33 -9.77 -23.99
C SER A 35 0.49 -9.10 -22.89
N ILE A 36 0.09 -7.85 -23.10
CA ILE A 36 -0.80 -7.09 -22.21
C ILE A 36 -2.16 -7.81 -22.19
N GLU A 37 -2.40 -8.59 -21.13
CA GLU A 37 -3.74 -9.07 -20.79
C GLU A 37 -4.66 -7.85 -20.59
N ALA A 38 -5.90 -7.97 -21.06
CA ALA A 38 -6.93 -6.94 -20.98
C ALA A 38 -6.99 -6.29 -19.59
N GLU A 39 -7.14 -4.95 -19.57
CA GLU A 39 -7.06 -4.08 -18.39
C GLU A 39 -7.69 -4.71 -17.13
N GLN A 40 -6.86 -5.33 -16.29
CA GLN A 40 -7.27 -6.05 -15.08
C GLN A 40 -7.79 -5.11 -13.98
N ILE A 41 -7.59 -3.79 -14.14
CA ILE A 41 -7.88 -2.74 -13.17
C ILE A 41 -8.65 -1.61 -13.85
N GLU A 42 -9.81 -1.27 -13.30
CA GLU A 42 -10.63 -0.15 -13.74
C GLU A 42 -10.76 0.89 -12.62
N TYR A 43 -10.94 2.16 -12.98
CA TYR A 43 -11.23 3.22 -12.03
C TYR A 43 -12.59 3.83 -12.35
N ASP A 44 -13.45 3.98 -11.33
CA ASP A 44 -14.71 4.71 -11.50
C ASP A 44 -14.50 6.23 -11.39
N GLU A 45 -15.56 6.99 -11.68
CA GLU A 45 -15.54 8.46 -11.64
C GLU A 45 -15.27 9.05 -10.24
N TYR A 46 -15.37 8.22 -9.19
CA TYR A 46 -15.11 8.58 -7.81
C TYR A 46 -13.72 8.14 -7.34
N GLY A 47 -12.93 7.51 -8.22
CA GLY A 47 -11.60 7.00 -7.90
C GLY A 47 -11.60 5.70 -7.09
N HIS A 48 -12.72 4.96 -7.08
CA HIS A 48 -12.68 3.58 -6.61
C HIS A 48 -12.04 2.69 -7.68
N THR A 49 -11.22 1.77 -7.20
CA THR A 49 -10.55 0.79 -8.02
C THR A 49 -11.41 -0.48 -8.10
N LYS A 50 -11.59 -1.01 -9.30
CA LYS A 50 -12.10 -2.37 -9.52
C LYS A 50 -10.96 -3.25 -10.02
N VAL A 51 -10.85 -4.44 -9.47
CA VAL A 51 -9.88 -5.46 -9.90
C VAL A 51 -10.67 -6.72 -10.23
N PHE A 52 -10.54 -7.25 -11.45
CA PHE A 52 -11.34 -8.38 -11.94
C PHE A 52 -12.87 -8.19 -11.73
N GLY A 53 -13.36 -6.96 -11.95
CA GLY A 53 -14.77 -6.60 -11.79
C GLY A 53 -15.25 -6.42 -10.34
N ILE A 54 -14.39 -6.61 -9.34
CA ILE A 54 -14.71 -6.46 -7.91
C ILE A 54 -14.23 -5.09 -7.42
N ASN A 55 -15.12 -4.32 -6.79
CA ASN A 55 -14.76 -3.03 -6.18
C ASN A 55 -13.89 -3.25 -4.93
N VAL A 56 -12.64 -2.78 -5.00
CA VAL A 56 -11.66 -2.84 -3.89
C VAL A 56 -11.48 -1.47 -3.22
N GLY A 57 -12.38 -0.52 -3.47
CA GLY A 57 -12.36 0.84 -2.93
C GLY A 57 -11.11 1.60 -3.35
N HIS A 58 -10.56 2.42 -2.46
CA HIS A 58 -9.33 3.18 -2.69
C HIS A 58 -8.05 2.40 -2.33
N SER A 59 -8.03 1.10 -2.62
CA SER A 59 -6.85 0.26 -2.35
C SER A 59 -5.61 0.82 -3.06
N LEU A 60 -4.53 0.98 -2.30
CA LEU A 60 -3.24 1.49 -2.79
C LEU A 60 -2.41 0.39 -3.47
N LEU A 61 -2.73 -0.87 -3.19
CA LEU A 61 -2.01 -2.06 -3.66
C LEU A 61 -2.80 -2.88 -4.68
N ALA A 62 -3.87 -2.30 -5.24
CA ALA A 62 -4.78 -2.97 -6.17
C ALA A 62 -4.08 -3.67 -7.35
N ASN A 63 -2.94 -3.13 -7.79
CA ASN A 63 -2.14 -3.70 -8.87
C ASN A 63 -1.31 -4.94 -8.49
N GLN A 64 -1.34 -5.36 -7.22
CA GLN A 64 -0.63 -6.55 -6.73
C GLN A 64 -1.57 -7.72 -6.43
N PHE A 65 -2.88 -7.54 -6.61
CA PHE A 65 -3.86 -8.56 -6.23
C PHE A 65 -4.06 -9.59 -7.34
N SER A 66 -4.18 -10.86 -6.95
CA SER A 66 -4.60 -11.94 -7.83
C SER A 66 -6.13 -12.07 -7.85
N GLU A 67 -6.70 -12.63 -8.92
CA GLU A 67 -8.15 -12.83 -9.03
C GLU A 67 -8.68 -13.73 -7.89
N GLU A 68 -7.94 -14.78 -7.56
CA GLU A 68 -8.27 -15.71 -6.47
C GLU A 68 -8.35 -15.00 -5.12
N ASP A 69 -7.39 -14.13 -4.83
CA ASP A 69 -7.37 -13.37 -3.58
C ASP A 69 -8.52 -12.37 -3.52
N VAL A 70 -8.73 -11.59 -4.58
CA VAL A 70 -9.78 -10.55 -4.58
C VAL A 70 -11.16 -11.20 -4.39
N LYS A 71 -11.42 -12.34 -5.05
CA LYS A 71 -12.67 -13.10 -4.84
C LYS A 71 -12.81 -13.59 -3.41
N ARG A 72 -11.75 -14.21 -2.86
CA ARG A 72 -11.76 -14.74 -1.47
C ARG A 72 -11.93 -13.64 -0.44
N TRP A 73 -11.19 -12.54 -0.55
CA TRP A 73 -11.29 -11.41 0.37
C TRP A 73 -12.64 -10.69 0.25
N SER A 74 -13.18 -10.56 -0.97
CA SER A 74 -14.53 -10.02 -1.18
C SER A 74 -15.59 -10.87 -0.47
N GLN A 75 -15.50 -12.20 -0.56
CA GLN A 75 -16.38 -13.11 0.17
C GLN A 75 -16.22 -12.94 1.69
N ILE A 76 -14.99 -12.91 2.21
CA ILE A 76 -14.72 -12.67 3.64
C ILE A 76 -15.34 -11.34 4.11
N ASN A 77 -15.23 -10.28 3.31
CA ASN A 77 -15.80 -8.97 3.63
C ASN A 77 -17.33 -9.02 3.69
N GLN A 78 -17.98 -9.69 2.73
CA GLN A 78 -19.44 -9.84 2.66
C GLN A 78 -19.99 -10.70 3.80
N GLU A 79 -19.31 -11.80 4.12
CA GLU A 79 -19.72 -12.76 5.14
C GLU A 79 -19.31 -12.35 6.56
N GLN A 80 -18.52 -11.27 6.70
CA GLN A 80 -17.91 -10.86 7.98
C GLN A 80 -17.06 -11.99 8.58
N GLY A 81 -16.24 -12.63 7.74
CA GLY A 81 -15.35 -13.71 8.16
C GLY A 81 -14.28 -13.25 9.17
N PRO A 82 -13.53 -14.17 9.78
CA PRO A 82 -12.61 -13.83 10.87
C PRO A 82 -11.61 -12.72 10.58
N LEU A 83 -11.03 -12.70 9.38
CA LEU A 83 -10.10 -11.65 8.97
C LEU A 83 -10.75 -10.26 8.93
N LYS A 84 -12.04 -10.17 8.57
CA LYS A 84 -12.78 -8.91 8.60
C LYS A 84 -13.03 -8.44 10.02
N ILE A 85 -13.36 -9.36 10.93
CA ILE A 85 -13.56 -9.06 12.36
C ILE A 85 -12.26 -8.57 13.00
N ILE A 86 -11.14 -9.24 12.72
CA ILE A 86 -9.80 -8.85 13.18
C ILE A 86 -9.45 -7.46 12.64
N PHE A 87 -9.67 -7.24 11.34
CA PHE A 87 -9.47 -5.93 10.70
C PHE A 87 -10.28 -4.84 11.40
N ASP A 88 -11.58 -5.03 11.63
CA ASP A 88 -12.45 -4.02 12.24
C ASP A 88 -12.01 -3.66 13.67
N GLU A 89 -11.64 -4.67 14.45
CA GLU A 89 -11.13 -4.50 15.81
C GLU A 89 -9.79 -3.72 15.83
N MET A 90 -8.92 -3.92 14.84
CA MET A 90 -7.65 -3.17 14.75
C MET A 90 -7.79 -1.81 14.08
N ALA A 91 -8.79 -1.65 13.22
CA ALA A 91 -9.16 -0.39 12.59
C ALA A 91 -9.85 0.58 13.58
N GLY A 92 -10.20 0.11 14.78
CA GLY A 92 -10.97 0.90 15.74
C GLY A 92 -12.39 1.18 15.25
N ILE A 93 -12.93 0.27 14.44
CA ILE A 93 -14.34 0.23 14.08
C ILE A 93 -15.02 -0.58 15.17
N GLU A 94 -15.78 0.10 16.03
CA GLU A 94 -16.65 -0.62 16.95
C GLU A 94 -17.65 -1.46 16.15
N ALA A 95 -17.53 -2.78 16.23
CA ALA A 95 -18.43 -3.75 15.58
C ALA A 95 -19.92 -3.49 15.92
N THR A 96 -20.19 -2.76 17.01
CA THR A 96 -21.52 -2.40 17.51
C THR A 96 -22.10 -1.09 16.97
N THR A 97 -21.27 -0.15 16.51
CA THR A 97 -21.74 1.20 16.14
C THR A 97 -21.44 1.58 14.70
N GLY A 98 -20.54 0.86 14.02
CA GLY A 98 -20.22 1.10 12.61
C GLY A 98 -19.50 2.42 12.33
N TYR A 99 -19.15 3.18 13.38
CA TYR A 99 -18.40 4.42 13.25
C TYR A 99 -16.90 4.12 13.36
N SER A 100 -16.16 4.39 12.28
CA SER A 100 -14.70 4.42 12.30
C SER A 100 -14.23 5.66 13.05
N THR A 101 -13.37 5.48 14.05
CA THR A 101 -12.75 6.59 14.80
C THR A 101 -11.54 7.20 14.08
N GLY A 102 -11.28 6.79 12.85
CA GLY A 102 -10.24 7.34 11.97
C GLY A 102 -9.95 6.35 10.85
N TYR A 103 -10.03 6.82 9.60
CA TYR A 103 -9.84 6.01 8.40
C TYR A 103 -8.51 5.24 8.46
N SER A 104 -8.60 3.95 8.81
CA SER A 104 -7.52 2.98 8.69
C SER A 104 -7.32 2.61 7.21
N MET A 105 -6.23 1.89 6.93
CA MET A 105 -6.00 1.28 5.62
C MET A 105 -7.24 0.52 5.08
N ASN A 106 -7.32 0.38 3.75
CA ASN A 106 -8.36 -0.39 3.09
C ASN A 106 -8.28 -1.89 3.47
N PHE A 107 -9.43 -2.56 3.57
CA PHE A 107 -9.49 -3.99 3.92
C PHE A 107 -8.71 -4.90 2.94
N PHE A 108 -8.74 -4.60 1.64
CA PHE A 108 -7.99 -5.37 0.65
C PHE A 108 -6.48 -5.15 0.80
N ASP A 109 -6.04 -3.91 1.05
CA ASP A 109 -4.62 -3.62 1.37
C ASP A 109 -4.19 -4.36 2.64
N PHE A 110 -5.07 -4.42 3.66
CA PHE A 110 -4.82 -5.16 4.89
C PHE A 110 -4.63 -6.65 4.60
N CYS A 111 -5.56 -7.28 3.88
CA CYS A 111 -5.48 -8.72 3.59
C CYS A 111 -4.21 -9.05 2.80
N TYR A 112 -3.90 -8.25 1.78
CA TYR A 112 -2.67 -8.43 1.01
C TYR A 112 -1.42 -8.33 1.89
N LEU A 113 -1.32 -7.28 2.70
CA LEU A 113 -0.13 -7.08 3.53
C LEU A 113 -0.01 -8.13 4.65
N ALA A 114 -1.13 -8.52 5.25
CA ALA A 114 -1.16 -9.49 6.32
C ALA A 114 -0.82 -10.91 5.85
N GLU A 115 -1.22 -11.28 4.63
CA GLU A 115 -0.97 -12.62 4.08
C GLU A 115 0.32 -12.71 3.26
N LYS A 116 0.63 -11.68 2.47
CA LYS A 116 1.69 -11.69 1.45
C LYS A 116 2.70 -10.56 1.60
N GLY A 117 2.36 -9.51 2.34
CA GLY A 117 3.24 -8.37 2.56
C GLY A 117 4.55 -8.75 3.24
N THR A 118 5.62 -8.06 2.84
CA THR A 118 6.90 -8.07 3.53
C THR A 118 6.89 -7.05 4.68
N MET A 119 8.06 -6.72 5.21
CA MET A 119 8.24 -5.62 6.16
C MET A 119 7.66 -4.31 5.60
N VAL A 120 6.68 -3.73 6.30
CA VAL A 120 6.01 -2.48 5.91
C VAL A 120 6.73 -1.32 6.57
N ASN A 121 6.74 -1.26 7.91
CA ASN A 121 7.46 -0.22 8.64
C ASN A 121 8.37 -0.81 9.73
N PRO A 122 9.69 -0.87 9.49
CA PRO A 122 10.66 -1.40 10.45
C PRO A 122 10.66 -0.68 11.80
N GLN A 123 10.23 0.59 11.87
CA GLN A 123 10.19 1.35 13.13
C GLN A 123 9.00 0.95 14.02
N ASN A 124 7.95 0.40 13.41
CA ASN A 124 6.78 -0.10 14.11
C ASN A 124 6.81 -1.63 14.28
N ALA A 125 7.72 -2.31 13.58
CA ALA A 125 7.85 -3.75 13.60
C ALA A 125 8.32 -4.25 14.97
N LEU A 126 7.66 -5.28 15.46
CA LEU A 126 8.01 -5.93 16.72
C LEU A 126 8.77 -7.23 16.45
N SER A 127 9.62 -7.63 17.39
CA SER A 127 10.15 -8.99 17.37
C SER A 127 9.03 -10.02 17.59
N PRO A 128 9.20 -11.29 17.15
CA PRO A 128 8.17 -12.32 17.34
C PRO A 128 7.70 -12.48 18.79
N GLY A 129 8.62 -12.36 19.76
CA GLY A 129 8.28 -12.44 21.18
C GLY A 129 7.43 -11.26 21.65
N GLU A 130 7.74 -10.04 21.22
CA GLU A 130 6.96 -8.84 21.54
C GLU A 130 5.58 -8.87 20.85
N ALA A 131 5.53 -9.29 19.59
CA ALA A 131 4.28 -9.48 18.86
C ALA A 131 3.35 -10.48 19.56
N GLN A 132 3.89 -11.62 19.99
CA GLN A 132 3.13 -12.62 20.74
C GLN A 132 2.60 -12.05 22.07
N GLN A 133 3.39 -11.24 22.78
CA GLN A 133 2.93 -10.58 24.02
C GLN A 133 1.77 -9.60 23.75
N GLN A 134 1.79 -8.86 22.64
CA GLN A 134 0.69 -7.97 22.26
C GLN A 134 -0.61 -8.74 21.97
N ILE A 135 -0.52 -9.91 21.32
CA ILE A 135 -1.68 -10.77 21.09
C ILE A 135 -2.24 -11.27 22.42
N GLN A 136 -1.36 -11.74 23.32
CA GLN A 136 -1.80 -12.28 24.60
C GLN A 136 -2.46 -11.22 25.50
N SER A 137 -1.96 -9.97 25.48
CA SER A 137 -2.47 -8.90 26.32
C SER A 137 -3.92 -8.49 26.00
N LYS A 138 -4.32 -8.58 24.72
CA LYS A 138 -5.66 -8.20 24.24
C LYS A 138 -6.73 -9.27 24.43
N ASN A 139 -6.35 -10.48 24.86
CA ASN A 139 -7.26 -11.60 25.16
C ASN A 139 -8.25 -11.91 24.01
N TRP A 140 -7.71 -12.14 22.81
CA TRP A 140 -8.49 -12.41 21.59
C TRP A 140 -9.47 -13.57 21.70
N LEU A 141 -9.13 -14.61 22.48
CA LEU A 141 -10.05 -15.71 22.74
C LEU A 141 -11.34 -15.21 23.40
N THR A 142 -11.22 -14.32 24.38
CA THR A 142 -12.38 -13.74 25.06
C THR A 142 -13.15 -12.82 24.13
N PHE A 143 -12.45 -11.99 23.36
CA PHE A 143 -13.06 -11.17 22.32
C PHE A 143 -13.92 -12.02 21.37
N PHE A 144 -13.35 -13.02 20.69
CA PHE A 144 -14.07 -13.87 19.74
C PHE A 144 -15.24 -14.64 20.36
N LYS A 145 -15.13 -15.05 21.63
CA LYS A 145 -16.24 -15.72 22.35
C LYS A 145 -17.47 -14.83 22.52
N TYR A 146 -17.28 -13.51 22.61
CA TYR A 146 -18.35 -12.53 22.81
C TYR A 146 -18.71 -11.76 21.54
N THR A 147 -17.91 -11.85 20.48
CA THR A 147 -18.24 -11.25 19.18
C THR A 147 -19.48 -11.92 18.57
N THR A 148 -20.37 -11.07 18.04
CA THR A 148 -21.52 -11.51 17.25
C THR A 148 -21.58 -10.76 15.93
N VAL A 149 -22.00 -11.46 14.88
CA VAL A 149 -22.27 -10.89 13.55
C VAL A 149 -23.75 -11.13 13.26
N ASN A 150 -24.49 -10.07 12.96
CA ASN A 150 -25.93 -10.15 12.70
C ASN A 150 -26.71 -10.92 13.79
N GLY A 151 -26.33 -10.69 15.06
CA GLY A 151 -26.94 -11.34 16.23
C GLY A 151 -26.56 -12.81 16.44
N LYS A 152 -25.67 -13.39 15.62
CA LYS A 152 -25.20 -14.77 15.75
C LYS A 152 -23.76 -14.78 16.25
N ARG A 153 -23.43 -15.74 17.13
CA ARG A 153 -22.04 -15.96 17.56
C ARG A 153 -21.20 -16.44 16.38
N ILE A 154 -19.97 -15.95 16.33
CA ILE A 154 -19.00 -16.37 15.32
C ILE A 154 -18.41 -17.75 15.66
N ASN A 155 -17.81 -18.40 14.66
CA ASN A 155 -17.04 -19.63 14.91
C ASN A 155 -15.69 -19.27 15.55
N VAL A 156 -15.57 -19.49 16.86
CA VAL A 156 -14.35 -19.17 17.62
C VAL A 156 -13.15 -20.00 17.15
N GLN A 157 -13.35 -21.27 16.80
CA GLN A 157 -12.25 -22.14 16.39
C GLN A 157 -11.66 -21.69 15.06
N ASP A 158 -12.53 -21.31 14.12
CA ASP A 158 -12.14 -20.73 12.84
C ASP A 158 -11.40 -19.40 13.05
N ALA A 159 -11.94 -18.50 13.88
CA ALA A 159 -11.30 -17.21 14.14
C ALA A 159 -9.92 -17.32 14.80
N MET A 160 -9.73 -18.28 15.70
CA MET A 160 -8.45 -18.51 16.36
C MET A 160 -7.35 -18.99 15.40
N GLN A 161 -7.69 -19.58 14.24
CA GLN A 161 -6.70 -19.99 13.22
C GLN A 161 -6.04 -18.78 12.54
N HIS A 162 -6.66 -17.60 12.63
CA HIS A 162 -6.13 -16.38 12.02
C HIS A 162 -5.27 -15.54 12.99
N LEU A 163 -4.96 -16.03 14.20
CA LEU A 163 -4.10 -15.32 15.14
C LEU A 163 -2.65 -15.17 14.64
N ASP A 164 -2.16 -16.13 13.85
CA ASP A 164 -0.81 -16.03 13.27
C ASP A 164 -0.71 -14.85 12.28
N ILE A 165 -1.81 -14.54 11.60
CA ILE A 165 -1.90 -13.36 10.72
C ILE A 165 -1.84 -12.08 11.56
N LEU A 166 -2.51 -12.05 12.71
CA LEU A 166 -2.41 -10.93 13.64
C LEU A 166 -0.98 -10.74 14.16
N GLN A 167 -0.29 -11.83 14.51
CA GLN A 167 1.12 -11.78 14.92
C GLN A 167 1.97 -11.15 13.82
N ARG A 168 1.79 -11.63 12.59
CA ARG A 168 2.48 -11.11 11.42
C ARG A 168 2.25 -9.61 11.22
N CYS A 169 1.04 -9.10 11.46
CA CYS A 169 0.75 -7.66 11.37
C CYS A 169 1.64 -6.82 12.31
N TYR A 170 1.94 -7.31 13.52
CA TYR A 170 2.91 -6.66 14.41
C TYR A 170 4.35 -6.82 13.91
N GLU A 171 4.72 -8.01 13.45
CA GLU A 171 6.09 -8.31 13.00
C GLU A 171 6.51 -7.52 11.75
N ILE A 172 5.57 -7.18 10.87
CA ILE A 172 5.85 -6.37 9.67
C ILE A 172 5.65 -4.86 9.91
N GLY A 173 5.24 -4.46 11.11
CA GLY A 173 4.98 -3.06 11.46
C GLY A 173 3.73 -2.47 10.79
N LEU A 174 2.71 -3.30 10.56
CA LEU A 174 1.40 -2.87 10.05
C LEU A 174 0.56 -2.17 11.13
N ILE A 175 0.84 -2.46 12.39
CA ILE A 175 0.25 -1.77 13.55
C ILE A 175 1.09 -0.54 13.88
N ASN A 176 0.48 0.63 13.98
CA ASN A 176 1.15 1.87 14.36
C ASN A 176 1.44 1.91 15.87
N ASN A 177 2.28 2.85 16.29
CA ASN A 177 2.65 3.05 17.70
C ASN A 177 1.49 3.46 18.64
N LYS A 178 0.28 3.67 18.11
CA LYS A 178 -0.96 3.93 18.88
C LYS A 178 -1.82 2.68 19.04
N GLY A 179 -1.37 1.52 18.54
CA GLY A 179 -2.07 0.24 18.65
C GLY A 179 -3.18 0.03 17.62
N GLY A 180 -3.29 0.89 16.60
CA GLY A 180 -4.23 0.72 15.49
C GLY A 180 -3.50 0.38 14.19
N LEU A 181 -4.25 0.01 13.15
CA LEU A 181 -3.66 -0.17 11.81
C LEU A 181 -3.02 1.12 11.30
N MET A 182 -1.96 0.97 10.50
CA MET A 182 -1.35 2.05 9.74
C MET A 182 -2.40 2.79 8.92
N ARG A 183 -2.26 4.12 8.86
CA ARG A 183 -3.15 4.97 8.06
C ARG A 183 -2.80 4.87 6.58
N SER A 184 -3.77 5.16 5.72
CA SER A 184 -3.56 5.14 4.26
C SER A 184 -2.44 6.09 3.82
N GLU A 185 -2.27 7.26 4.46
CA GLU A 185 -1.19 8.19 4.13
C GLU A 185 0.19 7.65 4.56
N GLU A 186 0.26 6.98 5.70
CA GLU A 186 1.48 6.32 6.20
C GLU A 186 1.88 5.14 5.30
N LEU A 187 0.88 4.38 4.84
CA LEU A 187 1.10 3.29 3.89
C LEU A 187 1.56 3.84 2.54
N LEU A 188 0.92 4.89 2.03
CA LEU A 188 1.34 5.55 0.79
C LEU A 188 2.77 6.08 0.88
N ALA A 189 3.13 6.71 2.01
CA ALA A 189 4.50 7.19 2.25
C ALA A 189 5.50 6.02 2.26
N THR A 190 5.14 4.91 2.89
CA THR A 190 5.95 3.67 2.90
C THR A 190 6.17 3.13 1.49
N ILE A 191 5.09 2.98 0.71
CA ILE A 191 5.15 2.50 -0.68
C ILE A 191 6.05 3.41 -1.53
N ASN A 192 5.88 4.72 -1.42
CA ASN A 192 6.68 5.68 -2.19
C ASN A 192 8.16 5.64 -1.80
N LYS A 193 8.46 5.47 -0.51
CA LYS A 193 9.83 5.30 -0.02
C LYS A 193 10.47 4.03 -0.58
N GLN A 194 9.77 2.90 -0.54
CA GLN A 194 10.26 1.62 -1.09
C GLN A 194 10.52 1.74 -2.60
N ARG A 195 9.60 2.31 -3.37
CA ARG A 195 9.79 2.56 -4.81
C ARG A 195 11.03 3.41 -5.09
N TYR A 196 11.25 4.46 -4.29
CA TYR A 196 12.43 5.30 -4.43
C TYR A 196 13.72 4.53 -4.12
N GLU A 197 13.75 3.73 -3.05
CA GLU A 197 14.90 2.90 -2.68
C GLU A 197 15.20 1.83 -3.75
N GLU A 198 14.19 1.20 -4.33
CA GLU A 198 14.33 0.24 -5.43
C GLU A 198 14.90 0.90 -6.69
N GLN A 199 14.37 2.07 -7.08
CA GLN A 199 14.89 2.84 -8.21
C GLN A 199 16.34 3.24 -8.00
N ARG A 200 16.67 3.71 -6.80
CA ARG A 200 18.04 4.05 -6.43
C ARG A 200 18.97 2.84 -6.52
N ALA A 201 18.59 1.71 -5.94
CA ALA A 201 19.38 0.47 -5.98
C ALA A 201 19.55 -0.05 -7.42
N PHE A 202 18.55 0.09 -8.28
CA PHE A 202 18.65 -0.24 -9.69
C PHE A 202 19.67 0.65 -10.40
N LEU A 203 19.60 1.97 -10.22
CA LEU A 203 20.55 2.90 -10.80
C LEU A 203 21.98 2.64 -10.31
N GLU A 204 22.16 2.41 -9.00
CA GLU A 204 23.47 2.07 -8.43
C GLU A 204 24.05 0.78 -9.05
N LYS A 205 23.23 -0.25 -9.27
CA LYS A 205 23.65 -1.48 -9.98
C LYS A 205 24.03 -1.22 -11.44
N GLN A 206 23.28 -0.37 -12.15
CA GLN A 206 23.61 0.00 -13.53
C GLN A 206 24.94 0.77 -13.57
N PHE A 207 25.13 1.75 -12.68
CA PHE A 207 26.39 2.48 -12.57
C PHE A 207 27.58 1.58 -12.24
N ALA A 208 27.43 0.62 -11.32
CA ALA A 208 28.48 -0.34 -10.99
C ALA A 208 28.86 -1.20 -12.21
N LYS A 209 27.86 -1.70 -12.95
CA LYS A 209 28.07 -2.48 -14.17
C LYS A 209 28.74 -1.66 -15.29
N ASP A 210 28.38 -0.39 -15.42
CA ASP A 210 29.00 0.53 -16.38
C ASP A 210 30.46 0.86 -16.02
N LEU A 211 30.78 0.92 -14.73
CA LEU A 211 32.16 1.11 -14.27
C LEU A 211 33.01 -0.14 -14.51
N GLU A 212 32.48 -1.32 -14.19
CA GLU A 212 33.13 -2.62 -14.46
C GLU A 212 33.40 -2.86 -15.95
N THR A 213 32.57 -2.31 -16.84
CA THR A 213 32.77 -2.42 -18.30
C THR A 213 33.74 -1.37 -18.85
N LYS A 214 33.79 -0.17 -18.26
CA LYS A 214 34.71 0.90 -18.68
C LYS A 214 36.15 0.70 -18.22
N GLU A 215 36.40 0.12 -17.05
CA GLU A 215 37.77 -0.19 -16.58
C GLU A 215 38.60 -1.04 -17.56
N PRO A 216 38.10 -2.18 -18.08
CA PRO A 216 38.84 -2.97 -19.06
C PRO A 216 38.99 -2.27 -20.41
N GLU A 217 38.05 -1.42 -20.83
CA GLU A 217 38.20 -0.60 -22.05
C GLU A 217 39.31 0.45 -21.92
N VAL A 218 39.35 1.18 -20.81
CA VAL A 218 40.41 2.16 -20.54
C VAL A 218 41.78 1.47 -20.46
N ASN A 219 41.86 0.31 -19.80
CA ASN A 219 43.09 -0.47 -19.75
C ASN A 219 43.52 -1.01 -21.12
N ARG A 220 42.58 -1.42 -21.99
CA ARG A 220 42.88 -1.82 -23.38
C ARG A 220 43.38 -0.64 -24.21
N LEU A 221 42.74 0.52 -24.11
CA LEU A 221 43.16 1.75 -24.81
C LEU A 221 44.55 2.21 -24.35
N GLY A 222 44.84 2.14 -23.05
CA GLY A 222 46.16 2.43 -22.48
C GLY A 222 47.25 1.53 -23.05
N LYS A 223 47.01 0.21 -23.12
CA LYS A 223 47.94 -0.76 -23.72
C LYS A 223 48.14 -0.53 -25.21
N ALA A 224 47.07 -0.25 -25.96
CA ALA A 224 47.16 0.02 -27.40
C ALA A 224 47.97 1.32 -27.69
N LYS A 225 47.78 2.36 -26.87
CA LYS A 225 48.53 3.62 -27.00
C LYS A 225 50.02 3.46 -26.67
N GLN A 226 50.36 2.60 -25.71
CA GLN A 226 51.75 2.29 -25.38
C GLN A 226 52.42 1.48 -26.50
N ALA A 227 51.74 0.42 -27.01
CA ALA A 227 52.25 -0.36 -28.13
C ALA A 227 52.49 0.46 -29.40
N TYR A 228 51.65 1.47 -29.67
CA TYR A 228 51.87 2.40 -30.77
C TYR A 228 53.13 3.25 -30.57
N LYS A 229 53.35 3.78 -29.36
CA LYS A 229 54.55 4.56 -29.03
C LYS A 229 55.83 3.75 -29.11
N ASP A 230 55.78 2.47 -28.76
CA ASP A 230 56.95 1.58 -28.79
C ASP A 230 57.27 1.08 -30.22
N SER A 231 56.42 1.37 -31.21
CA SER A 231 56.59 0.97 -32.63
C SER A 231 57.12 2.09 -33.55
N ILE A 232 57.37 3.28 -33.00
CA ILE A 232 57.92 4.47 -33.68
C ILE A 232 59.35 4.69 -33.20
#